data_AF-A0AAU9PQJ6-F1
#
_entry.id   AF-A0AAU9PQJ6-F1
#
_cell.length_a   1.000
_cell.length_b   1.000
_cell.length_c   1.000
_cell.angle_alpha   90.00
_cell.angle_beta   90.00
_cell.angle_gamma   90.00
#
_symmetry.space_group_name_H-M   'P 1'
#
loop_
_entity.id
_entity.type
_entity.pdbx_description
1 polymer ?
#
loop_
_entity_poly.entity_id
_entity_poly.type
_entity_poly.pdbx_seq_one_letter_code
_entity_poly.pdbx_strand_id
1 'polypeptide(L)'
;MATKTNKDFRKGCKCKKSKCVKLYCDCFAGEFYCGEDCSCTECFNRVEYEDTVEVAREKIKVRDPLAFDPKIHPVVQSTRSHNEGGNQVMPVVGKHRKGCTCKNSMCFQLY
;
A
#
# COMPACT_ATOMS: atom_id res chain seq x y z
N MET A 1 19.48 2.57 12.54
CA MET A 1 18.81 1.97 11.36
C MET A 1 17.46 1.46 11.84
N ALA A 2 16.37 2.10 11.44
CA ALA A 2 15.03 1.70 11.89
C ALA A 2 14.62 0.42 11.15
N THR A 3 14.64 -0.71 11.84
CA THR A 3 14.01 -1.94 11.36
C THR A 3 12.51 -1.65 11.25
N LYS A 4 12.01 -1.48 10.02
CA LYS A 4 10.58 -1.19 9.78
C LYS A 4 9.75 -2.46 9.99
N THR A 5 9.64 -2.90 11.24
CA THR A 5 8.69 -3.92 11.69
C THR A 5 7.38 -3.22 12.02
N ASN A 6 6.36 -3.36 11.16
CA ASN A 6 5.05 -2.77 11.39
C ASN A 6 4.31 -3.59 12.46
N LYS A 7 4.37 -3.13 13.73
CA LYS A 7 3.73 -3.78 14.89
C LYS A 7 2.27 -3.34 15.08
N ASP A 8 1.67 -2.69 14.10
CA ASP A 8 0.32 -2.11 14.22
C ASP A 8 -0.66 -2.81 13.27
N PHE A 9 -1.32 -3.84 13.79
CA PHE A 9 -2.65 -4.34 13.34
C PHE A 9 -2.81 -4.77 11.88
N ARG A 10 -1.76 -5.16 11.16
CA ARG A 10 -1.91 -5.79 9.84
C ARG A 10 -2.04 -7.30 9.97
N LYS A 11 -3.06 -7.88 9.34
CA LYS A 11 -3.18 -9.34 9.20
C LYS A 11 -1.99 -9.83 8.38
N GLY A 12 -1.18 -10.73 8.91
CA GLY A 12 -0.07 -11.32 8.17
C GLY A 12 -0.50 -11.94 6.84
N CYS A 13 0.39 -11.85 5.84
CA CYS A 13 0.07 -12.31 4.48
C CYS A 13 0.04 -13.84 4.37
N LYS A 14 -0.67 -14.35 3.35
CA LYS A 14 -0.79 -15.80 3.06
C LYS A 14 -0.32 -16.15 1.65
N CYS A 15 0.68 -15.43 1.16
CA CYS A 15 1.17 -15.52 -0.21
C CYS A 15 1.70 -16.92 -0.55
N LYS A 16 1.32 -17.44 -1.73
CA LYS A 16 1.78 -18.76 -2.20
C LYS A 16 2.78 -18.70 -3.37
N LYS A 17 2.66 -17.69 -4.24
CA LYS A 17 3.38 -17.62 -5.53
C LYS A 17 4.21 -16.35 -5.71
N SER A 18 3.94 -15.31 -4.92
CA SER A 18 4.68 -14.04 -5.04
C SER A 18 6.08 -14.13 -4.42
N LYS A 19 6.34 -15.15 -3.60
CA LYS A 19 7.52 -15.24 -2.73
C LYS A 19 7.73 -13.97 -1.89
N CYS A 20 6.62 -13.25 -1.67
CA CYS A 20 6.53 -11.94 -1.03
C CYS A 20 7.38 -10.82 -1.66
N VAL A 21 7.95 -10.98 -2.85
CA VAL A 21 8.76 -9.93 -3.53
C VAL A 21 8.03 -9.30 -4.73
N LYS A 22 6.69 -9.26 -4.65
CA LYS A 22 5.79 -8.66 -5.64
C LYS A 22 4.69 -7.89 -4.92
N LEU A 23 4.13 -6.88 -5.58
CA LEU A 23 3.04 -6.04 -5.04
C LEU A 23 1.73 -6.78 -4.74
N TYR A 24 1.64 -8.09 -5.03
CA TYR A 24 0.54 -8.96 -4.56
C TYR A 24 0.63 -9.28 -3.06
N CYS A 25 1.77 -9.03 -2.44
CA CYS A 25 1.96 -9.21 -1.01
C CYS A 25 1.77 -7.87 -0.31
N ASP A 26 0.83 -7.79 0.63
CA ASP A 26 0.53 -6.55 1.36
C ASP A 26 1.72 -6.06 2.20
N CYS A 27 2.53 -6.98 2.74
CA CYS A 27 3.75 -6.61 3.47
C CYS A 27 4.72 -5.86 2.54
N PHE A 28 5.01 -6.45 1.38
CA PHE A 28 5.94 -5.89 0.40
C PHE A 28 5.41 -4.62 -0.26
N ALA A 29 4.13 -4.58 -0.62
CA ALA A 29 3.48 -3.37 -1.14
C ALA A 29 3.47 -2.22 -0.12
N GLY A 30 3.39 -2.54 1.18
CA GLY A 30 3.53 -1.58 2.27
C GLY A 30 4.97 -1.20 2.61
N GLU A 31 5.97 -1.68 1.86
CA GLU A 31 7.40 -1.48 2.14
C GLU A 31 7.87 -2.04 3.50
N PHE A 32 7.17 -3.04 4.06
CA PHE A 32 7.55 -3.75 5.30
C PHE A 32 7.98 -5.20 5.02
N TYR A 33 8.81 -5.76 5.91
CA TYR A 33 9.16 -7.18 5.87
C TYR A 33 8.02 -8.05 6.40
N CYS A 34 7.93 -9.30 5.94
CA CYS A 34 7.03 -10.29 6.53
C CYS A 34 7.53 -10.67 7.93
N GLY A 35 6.61 -10.66 8.91
CA GLY A 35 6.87 -11.09 10.29
C GLY A 35 6.39 -12.51 10.58
N GLU A 36 6.42 -12.87 11.87
CA GLU A 36 5.97 -14.18 12.39
C GLU A 36 4.47 -14.42 12.19
N ASP A 37 3.69 -13.36 12.04
CA ASP A 37 2.25 -13.39 11.79
C ASP A 37 1.90 -13.80 10.34
N CYS A 38 2.89 -13.82 9.43
CA CYS A 38 2.69 -14.20 8.04
C CYS A 38 2.71 -15.73 7.85
N SER A 39 1.73 -16.27 7.11
CA SER A 39 1.65 -17.69 6.72
C SER A 39 2.00 -17.91 5.23
N CYS A 40 2.88 -17.08 4.68
CA CYS A 40 3.34 -17.18 3.30
C CYS A 40 4.34 -18.32 3.08
N THR A 41 4.35 -18.92 1.89
CA THR A 41 5.29 -19.99 1.49
C THR A 41 6.44 -19.43 0.66
N GLU A 42 7.66 -19.97 0.85
CA GLU A 42 8.89 -19.53 0.17
C GLU A 42 9.08 -18.00 0.23
N CYS A 43 9.05 -17.43 1.45
CA CYS A 43 9.11 -15.99 1.64
C CYS A 43 10.53 -15.44 1.48
N PHE A 44 10.72 -14.54 0.52
CA PHE A 44 11.95 -13.77 0.37
C PHE A 44 11.81 -12.32 0.87
N ASN A 45 10.66 -11.93 1.41
CA ASN A 45 10.49 -10.61 2.03
C ASN A 45 10.84 -10.65 3.52
N ARG A 46 12.10 -10.92 3.82
CA ARG A 46 12.65 -10.95 5.19
C ARG A 46 13.98 -10.20 5.22
N VAL A 47 14.41 -9.81 6.41
CA VAL A 47 15.68 -9.09 6.61
C VAL A 47 16.86 -9.94 6.14
N GLU A 48 16.79 -11.27 6.33
CA GLU A 48 17.81 -12.21 5.83
C GLU A 48 18.02 -12.18 4.31
N TYR A 49 17.04 -11.66 3.56
CA TYR A 49 17.07 -11.57 2.09
C TYR A 49 17.01 -10.12 1.60
N GLU A 50 17.49 -9.16 2.40
CA GLU A 50 17.44 -7.72 2.12
C GLU A 50 17.90 -7.37 0.70
N ASP A 51 19.04 -7.90 0.23
CA ASP A 51 19.54 -7.65 -1.13
C ASP A 51 18.52 -8.04 -2.21
N THR A 52 17.82 -9.17 -2.03
CA THR A 52 16.80 -9.64 -2.96
C THR A 52 15.57 -8.71 -2.93
N VAL A 53 15.21 -8.23 -1.75
CA VAL A 53 14.08 -7.31 -1.54
C VAL A 53 14.37 -5.96 -2.17
N GLU A 54 15.54 -5.38 -1.95
CA GLU A 54 15.94 -4.09 -2.51
C GLU A 54 16.02 -4.15 -4.05
N VAL A 55 16.65 -5.18 -4.62
CA VAL A 55 16.66 -5.39 -6.08
C VAL A 55 15.25 -5.50 -6.66
N ALA A 56 14.32 -6.17 -5.96
CA ALA A 56 12.93 -6.27 -6.40
C ALA A 56 12.21 -4.91 -6.32
N ARG A 57 12.43 -4.14 -5.25
CA ARG A 57 11.86 -2.80 -5.06
C ARG A 57 12.36 -1.84 -6.13
N GLU A 58 13.66 -1.80 -6.38
CA GLU A 58 14.25 -0.97 -7.43
C GLU A 58 13.70 -1.31 -8.81
N LYS A 59 13.64 -2.60 -9.17
CA LYS A 59 13.06 -3.04 -10.45
C LYS A 59 11.62 -2.59 -10.64
N ILE A 60 10.85 -2.52 -9.56
CA ILE A 60 9.47 -2.03 -9.61
C ILE A 60 9.45 -0.50 -9.72
N LYS A 61 10.25 0.22 -8.91
CA LYS A 61 10.35 1.70 -8.94
C LYS A 61 10.84 2.22 -10.29
N VAL A 62 11.74 1.50 -10.98
CA VAL A 62 12.19 1.84 -12.34
C VAL A 62 11.05 1.75 -13.35
N ARG A 63 10.13 0.79 -13.19
CA ARG A 63 8.99 0.61 -14.09
C ARG A 63 7.86 1.58 -13.78
N ASP A 64 7.61 1.81 -12.50
CA ASP A 64 6.62 2.75 -11.99
C ASP A 64 7.14 3.37 -10.67
N PRO A 65 7.60 4.64 -10.70
CA PRO A 65 8.12 5.31 -9.53
C PRO A 65 7.11 5.45 -8.38
N LEU A 66 5.81 5.38 -8.66
CA LEU A 66 4.73 5.52 -7.68
C LEU A 66 4.13 4.18 -7.26
N ALA A 67 4.78 3.07 -7.61
CA ALA A 67 4.26 1.71 -7.38
C ALA A 67 4.06 1.35 -5.90
N PHE A 68 4.77 2.03 -5.00
CA PHE A 68 4.69 1.84 -3.55
C PHE A 68 3.96 2.99 -2.84
N ASP A 69 3.58 4.05 -3.57
CA ASP A 69 2.72 5.10 -3.02
C ASP A 69 1.31 4.55 -2.75
N PRO A 70 0.61 5.03 -1.71
CA PRO A 70 -0.78 4.68 -1.47
C PRO A 70 -1.63 4.92 -2.72
N LYS A 71 -2.29 3.86 -3.20
CA LYS A 71 -3.12 3.93 -4.43
C LYS A 71 -4.23 4.99 -4.36
N ILE A 72 -4.67 5.34 -3.15
CA ILE A 72 -5.67 6.38 -2.90
C ILE A 72 -5.06 7.38 -1.91
N HIS A 73 -4.88 8.62 -2.36
CA HIS A 73 -4.56 9.72 -1.45
C HIS A 73 -5.84 10.21 -0.77
N PRO A 74 -5.88 10.30 0.57
CA PRO A 74 -6.94 11.00 1.26
C PRO A 74 -6.81 12.49 0.93
N VAL A 75 -7.67 13.01 0.07
CA VAL A 75 -7.74 14.45 -0.19
C VAL A 75 -8.47 15.10 0.98
N VAL A 76 -7.73 15.78 1.85
CA VAL A 76 -8.29 16.83 2.72
C VAL A 76 -8.32 18.12 1.90
N GLN A 77 -9.47 18.47 1.33
CA GLN A 77 -9.63 19.78 0.71
C GLN A 77 -9.62 20.84 1.83
N SER A 78 -8.49 21.55 1.97
CA SER A 78 -8.52 22.90 2.55
C SER A 78 -9.26 23.79 1.56
N THR A 79 -10.57 23.92 1.73
CA THR A 79 -11.33 24.96 1.05
C THR A 79 -10.88 26.31 1.65
N ARG A 80 -10.33 27.18 0.80
CA ARG A 80 -10.20 28.60 1.14
C ARG A 80 -11.63 29.12 1.36
N SER A 81 -11.85 29.63 2.56
CA SER A 81 -13.07 30.22 3.11
C SER A 81 -13.83 31.08 2.11
N HIS A 82 -15.14 30.87 1.99
CA HIS A 82 -16.14 31.93 2.23
C HIS A 82 -17.52 31.31 2.50
N ASN A 83 -18.05 31.66 3.68
CA ASN A 83 -19.45 31.63 4.14
C ASN A 83 -20.03 30.32 4.74
N GLU A 84 -21.00 30.54 5.62
CA GLU A 84 -21.29 29.89 6.89
C GLU A 84 -22.29 28.72 6.83
N GLY A 85 -22.27 27.90 7.89
CA GLY A 85 -23.43 27.14 8.35
C GLY A 85 -23.56 25.71 7.81
N GLY A 86 -23.10 24.73 8.60
CA GLY A 86 -23.54 23.34 8.49
C GLY A 86 -22.42 22.32 8.61
N ASN A 87 -22.28 21.70 9.78
CA ASN A 87 -21.42 20.54 10.00
C ASN A 87 -22.00 19.32 9.25
N GLN A 88 -21.57 19.10 8.01
CA GLN A 88 -21.87 17.89 7.24
C GLN A 88 -20.56 17.29 6.75
N VAL A 89 -20.07 16.28 7.46
CA VAL A 89 -18.92 15.48 7.03
C VAL A 89 -19.38 14.61 5.85
N MET A 90 -19.17 15.08 4.62
CA MET A 90 -19.44 14.30 3.41
C MET A 90 -18.39 13.18 3.25
N PRO A 91 -18.76 12.00 2.70
CA PRO A 91 -17.83 10.89 2.56
C PRO A 91 -16.77 11.18 1.49
N VAL A 92 -15.51 10.93 1.85
CA VAL A 92 -14.30 11.24 1.08
C VAL A 92 -14.30 10.51 -0.27
N VAL A 93 -14.37 11.25 -1.37
CA VAL A 93 -14.22 10.72 -2.73
C VAL A 93 -12.73 10.63 -3.08
N GLY A 94 -12.12 9.47 -2.83
CA GLY A 94 -10.77 9.15 -3.29
C GLY A 94 -10.69 9.08 -4.81
N LYS A 95 -9.75 9.80 -5.44
CA LYS A 95 -9.53 9.79 -6.90
C LYS A 95 -8.14 9.20 -7.19
N HIS A 96 -8.09 8.10 -7.94
CA HIS A 96 -6.82 7.47 -8.36
C HIS A 96 -6.05 8.37 -9.33
N ARG A 97 -4.71 8.36 -9.26
CA ARG A 97 -3.85 9.34 -9.96
C ARG A 97 -3.79 9.17 -11.50
N LYS A 98 -4.12 8.00 -12.06
CA LYS A 98 -4.30 7.74 -13.51
C LYS A 98 -5.06 6.41 -13.75
N GLY A 99 -5.99 6.40 -14.71
CA GLY A 99 -6.59 5.20 -15.34
C GLY A 99 -6.93 4.02 -14.42
N CYS A 100 -7.91 4.16 -13.52
CA CYS A 100 -8.37 3.05 -12.68
C CYS A 100 -9.35 2.15 -13.46
N THR A 101 -9.18 0.83 -13.32
CA THR A 101 -10.06 -0.21 -13.90
C THR A 101 -11.21 -0.60 -12.97
N CYS A 102 -11.46 0.21 -11.94
CA CYS A 102 -12.39 -0.09 -10.87
C CYS A 102 -13.83 -0.08 -11.40
N LYS A 103 -14.39 -1.27 -11.61
CA LYS A 103 -15.76 -1.42 -12.12
C LYS A 103 -16.81 -1.24 -11.02
N ASN A 104 -16.50 -1.63 -9.77
CA ASN A 104 -17.50 -1.70 -8.69
C ASN A 104 -17.20 -0.83 -7.46
N SER A 105 -15.96 -0.42 -7.19
CA SER A 105 -15.64 0.40 -6.00
C SER A 105 -15.88 1.87 -6.22
N MET A 106 -16.13 2.33 -7.45
CA MET A 106 -16.19 3.76 -7.79
C MET A 106 -14.99 4.55 -7.24
N CYS A 107 -13.83 3.89 -7.07
CA CYS A 107 -12.63 4.42 -6.42
C CYS A 107 -12.71 4.68 -4.89
N PHE A 108 -13.71 4.16 -4.19
CA PHE A 108 -13.94 4.41 -2.76
C PHE A 108 -13.51 3.28 -1.82
N GLN A 109 -13.13 2.12 -2.35
CA GLN A 109 -12.80 0.94 -1.53
C GLN A 109 -11.47 0.33 -1.95
N LEU A 110 -10.64 0.01 -0.94
CA LEU A 110 -9.42 -0.78 -1.04
C LEU A 110 -9.81 -2.25 -1.20
N TYR A 111 -9.38 -2.90 -2.30
CA TYR A 111 -9.37 -4.36 -2.38
C TYR A 111 -7.94 -4.85 -2.51
#